data_AF-A0A255YSA1-F1
#
_entry.id   AF-A0A255YSA1-F1
#
_cell.length_a   1.000
_cell.length_b   1.000
_cell.length_c   1.000
_cell.angle_alpha   90.00
_cell.angle_beta   90.00
_cell.angle_gamma   90.00
#
_symmetry.space_group_name_H-M   'P 1'
#
loop_
_entity.id
_entity.type
_entity.pdbx_description
1 polymer ?
#
loop_
_entity_poly.entity_id
_entity_poly.type
_entity_poly.pdbx_seq_one_letter_code
_entity_poly.pdbx_strand_id
1 'polypeptide(L)'
;MAGYEETRENVFYSNTMKNLDTRHIIFHILIALYMLWLVVYGILLYITLHNASGNGNPSLNRALMLWVFFNLLMGSILFIVIRLYRNKTVLNRLVLYSYCFMGAATVVILTVIKMYYK
;
A
#
# COMPACT_ATOMS: atom_id res chain seq x y z
N MET A 1 31.63 -2.70 -43.49
CA MET A 1 31.30 -1.83 -42.32
C MET A 1 29.81 -1.74 -42.02
N ALA A 2 28.90 -1.94 -42.99
CA ALA A 2 27.45 -1.86 -42.77
C ALA A 2 26.87 -2.88 -41.74
N GLY A 3 27.40 -4.10 -41.66
CA GLY A 3 26.84 -5.13 -40.77
C GLY A 3 27.03 -4.92 -39.25
N TYR A 4 27.91 -4.00 -38.84
CA TYR A 4 28.16 -3.70 -37.42
C TYR A 4 27.18 -2.66 -36.83
N GLU A 5 26.54 -1.84 -37.66
CA GLU A 5 25.54 -0.86 -37.19
C GLU A 5 24.16 -1.51 -37.02
N GLU A 6 23.77 -2.38 -37.95
CA GLU A 6 22.49 -3.10 -37.92
C GLU A 6 22.37 -4.03 -36.69
N THR A 7 23.48 -4.63 -36.24
CA THR A 7 23.49 -5.43 -35.01
C THR A 7 23.38 -4.59 -33.75
N ARG A 8 23.87 -3.34 -33.73
CA ARG A 8 23.71 -2.44 -32.56
C ARG A 8 22.28 -1.93 -32.41
N GLU A 9 21.62 -1.56 -33.50
CA GLU A 9 20.23 -1.11 -33.45
C GLU A 9 19.31 -2.22 -32.93
N ASN A 10 19.48 -3.45 -33.41
CA ASN A 10 18.66 -4.58 -32.97
C ASN A 10 18.83 -4.91 -31.47
N VAL A 11 20.04 -4.82 -30.92
CA VAL A 11 20.29 -5.04 -29.48
C VAL A 11 19.74 -3.88 -28.63
N PHE A 12 19.81 -2.65 -29.14
CA PHE A 12 19.26 -1.49 -28.45
C PHE A 12 17.73 -1.53 -28.41
N TYR A 13 17.07 -1.86 -29.52
CA TYR A 13 15.60 -2.00 -29.57
C TYR A 13 15.09 -3.15 -28.69
N SER A 14 15.77 -4.29 -28.69
CA SER A 14 15.43 -5.45 -27.84
C SER A 14 15.49 -5.12 -26.34
N ASN A 15 16.55 -4.42 -25.90
CA ASN A 15 16.68 -4.01 -24.50
C ASN A 15 15.68 -2.91 -24.11
N THR A 16 15.39 -1.97 -25.01
CA THR A 16 14.47 -0.86 -24.73
C THR A 16 13.01 -1.34 -24.61
N MET A 17 12.59 -2.31 -25.44
CA MET A 17 11.23 -2.86 -25.39
C MET A 17 10.96 -3.71 -24.13
N LYS A 18 11.92 -4.53 -23.68
CA LYS A 18 11.76 -5.35 -22.45
C LYS A 18 11.61 -4.50 -21.17
N ASN A 19 12.27 -3.36 -21.12
CA ASN A 19 12.27 -2.48 -19.94
C ASN A 19 10.94 -1.75 -19.73
N LEU A 20 10.21 -1.43 -20.80
CA LEU A 20 8.90 -0.78 -20.71
C LEU A 20 7.83 -1.73 -20.17
N ASP A 21 7.83 -2.98 -20.63
CA ASP A 21 6.85 -3.99 -20.22
C ASP A 21 7.05 -4.40 -18.75
N THR A 22 8.31 -4.59 -18.35
CA THR A 22 8.66 -4.97 -16.97
C THR A 22 8.18 -3.92 -15.94
N ARG A 23 8.33 -2.63 -16.23
CA ARG A 23 7.87 -1.54 -15.34
C ARG A 23 6.34 -1.53 -15.18
N HIS A 24 5.61 -1.84 -16.25
CA HIS A 24 4.16 -1.88 -16.24
C HIS A 24 3.62 -3.06 -15.41
N ILE A 25 4.24 -4.23 -15.55
CA ILE A 25 3.90 -5.43 -14.78
C ILE A 25 4.18 -5.20 -13.29
N ILE A 26 5.35 -4.67 -12.92
CA ILE A 26 5.70 -4.36 -11.53
C ILE A 26 4.69 -3.38 -10.91
N PHE A 27 4.26 -2.36 -11.67
CA PHE A 27 3.24 -1.42 -11.22
C PHE A 27 1.91 -2.10 -10.88
N HIS A 28 1.44 -3.02 -11.72
CA HIS A 28 0.20 -3.77 -11.47
C HIS A 28 0.32 -4.68 -10.25
N ILE A 29 1.46 -5.34 -10.08
CA ILE A 29 1.73 -6.19 -8.90
C ILE A 29 1.71 -5.35 -7.61
N LEU A 30 2.36 -4.18 -7.61
CA LEU A 30 2.38 -3.27 -6.46
C LEU A 30 0.97 -2.79 -6.10
N ILE A 31 0.14 -2.48 -7.09
CA ILE A 31 -1.25 -2.08 -6.85
C ILE A 31 -2.08 -3.23 -6.30
N ALA A 32 -1.94 -4.44 -6.85
CA ALA A 32 -2.65 -5.61 -6.34
C ALA A 32 -2.29 -5.87 -4.86
N LEU A 33 -1.00 -5.76 -4.51
CA LEU A 33 -0.53 -5.88 -3.14
C LEU A 33 -1.10 -4.76 -2.23
N TYR A 34 -1.20 -3.53 -2.74
CA TYR A 34 -1.81 -2.43 -2.00
C TYR A 34 -3.31 -2.63 -1.75
N MET A 35 -4.05 -3.17 -2.73
CA MET A 35 -5.48 -3.50 -2.56
C MET A 35 -5.66 -4.62 -1.53
N LEU A 36 -4.79 -5.63 -1.53
CA LEU A 36 -4.79 -6.66 -0.50
C LEU A 36 -4.52 -6.05 0.89
N TRP A 37 -3.52 -5.15 0.99
CA TRP A 37 -3.22 -4.44 2.22
C TRP A 37 -4.44 -3.67 2.75
N LEU A 38 -5.19 -2.97 1.89
CA LEU A 38 -6.41 -2.26 2.31
C LEU A 38 -7.42 -3.17 2.99
N VAL A 39 -7.68 -4.35 2.42
CA VAL A 39 -8.64 -5.32 2.97
C VAL A 39 -8.15 -5.86 4.31
N VAL A 40 -6.90 -6.32 4.38
CA VAL A 40 -6.30 -6.85 5.61
C VAL A 40 -6.29 -5.79 6.71
N TYR A 41 -5.93 -4.55 6.36
CA TYR A 41 -5.88 -3.46 7.32
C TYR A 41 -7.28 -3.05 7.81
N GLY A 42 -8.28 -3.04 6.92
CA GLY A 42 -9.67 -2.78 7.29
C GLY A 42 -10.21 -3.82 8.27
N ILE A 43 -9.93 -5.10 8.05
CA ILE A 43 -10.30 -6.18 8.97
C ILE A 43 -9.61 -6.00 10.33
N LEU A 44 -8.32 -5.65 10.33
CA LEU A 44 -7.57 -5.40 11.56
C LEU A 44 -8.16 -4.23 12.37
N LEU A 45 -8.52 -3.13 11.70
CA LEU A 45 -9.18 -1.99 12.32
C LEU A 45 -10.53 -2.38 12.94
N TYR A 46 -11.33 -3.18 12.23
CA TYR A 46 -12.61 -3.69 12.72
C TYR A 46 -12.43 -4.55 13.97
N ILE A 47 -11.51 -5.53 13.94
CA ILE A 47 -11.23 -6.40 15.10
C ILE A 47 -10.75 -5.58 16.29
N THR A 48 -9.89 -4.59 16.05
CA THR A 48 -9.35 -3.72 17.11
C THR A 48 -10.48 -2.91 17.77
N LEU A 49 -11.37 -2.32 16.98
CA LEU A 49 -12.52 -1.57 17.50
C LEU A 49 -13.51 -2.47 18.24
N HIS A 50 -13.79 -3.66 17.71
CA HIS A 50 -14.68 -4.62 18.33
C HIS A 50 -14.14 -5.10 19.69
N ASN A 51 -12.85 -5.42 19.77
CA ASN A 51 -12.20 -5.79 21.03
C ASN A 51 -12.24 -4.66 22.06
N ALA A 52 -12.04 -3.41 21.63
CA ALA A 52 -12.04 -2.26 22.53
C ALA A 52 -13.43 -1.90 23.07
N SER A 53 -14.50 -2.10 22.29
CA SER A 53 -15.87 -1.75 22.68
C SER A 53 -16.61 -2.84 23.48
N GLY A 54 -16.19 -4.10 23.34
CA GLY A 54 -16.87 -5.26 23.95
C GLY A 54 -16.35 -5.73 25.30
N ASN A 55 -15.69 -4.89 26.12
CA ASN A 55 -14.95 -5.30 27.32
C ASN A 55 -13.88 -6.38 27.04
N GLY A 56 -13.24 -6.32 25.86
CA GLY A 56 -12.20 -7.26 25.46
C GLY A 56 -10.94 -7.14 26.32
N ASN A 57 -10.05 -8.11 26.15
CA ASN A 57 -8.83 -8.20 26.95
C ASN A 57 -7.91 -6.98 26.71
N PRO A 58 -7.55 -6.20 27.76
CA PRO A 58 -6.71 -5.01 27.62
C PRO A 58 -5.30 -5.32 27.08
N SER A 59 -4.74 -6.49 27.41
CA SER A 59 -3.45 -6.94 26.87
C SER A 59 -3.52 -7.19 25.37
N LEU A 60 -4.63 -7.78 24.90
CA LEU A 60 -4.88 -7.99 23.47
C LEU A 60 -5.04 -6.65 22.74
N ASN A 61 -5.70 -5.67 23.38
CA ASN A 61 -5.87 -4.35 22.78
C ASN A 61 -4.54 -3.64 22.54
N ARG A 62 -3.58 -3.75 23.46
CA ARG A 62 -2.22 -3.20 23.28
C ARG A 62 -1.49 -3.84 22.10
N ALA A 63 -1.58 -5.17 21.94
CA ALA A 63 -0.98 -5.87 20.81
C ALA A 63 -1.64 -5.46 19.48
N LEU A 64 -2.97 -5.38 19.43
CA LEU A 64 -3.71 -4.96 18.25
C LEU A 64 -3.38 -3.53 17.84
N MET A 65 -3.28 -2.59 18.79
CA MET A 65 -2.85 -1.21 18.50
C MET A 65 -1.45 -1.17 17.87
N LEU A 66 -0.52 -1.98 18.37
CA LEU A 66 0.83 -2.08 17.80
C LEU A 66 0.79 -2.65 16.37
N TRP A 67 -0.04 -3.67 16.12
CA TRP A 67 -0.24 -4.24 14.79
C TRP A 67 -0.87 -3.24 13.83
N VAL A 68 -1.84 -2.44 14.28
CA VAL A 68 -2.43 -1.35 13.50
C VAL A 68 -1.37 -0.34 13.09
N PHE A 69 -0.46 0.01 14.01
CA PHE A 69 0.65 0.92 13.72
C PHE A 69 1.64 0.34 12.69
N PHE A 70 2.08 -0.90 12.86
CA PHE A 70 2.96 -1.56 11.90
C PHE A 70 2.32 -1.69 10.51
N ASN A 71 1.03 -2.00 10.44
CA ASN A 71 0.32 -2.07 9.17
C ASN A 71 0.19 -0.69 8.51
N LEU A 72 -0.03 0.37 9.29
CA LEU A 72 -0.01 1.74 8.76
C LEU A 72 1.36 2.10 8.17
N LEU A 73 2.43 1.71 8.84
CA LEU A 73 3.81 1.91 8.38
C LEU A 73 4.08 1.14 7.08
N MET A 74 3.68 -0.13 7.01
CA MET A 74 3.81 -0.93 5.78
C MET A 74 2.99 -0.33 4.62
N GLY A 75 1.77 0.13 4.90
CA GLY A 75 0.93 0.84 3.94
C GLY A 75 1.57 2.13 3.44
N SER A 76 2.24 2.87 4.33
CA SER A 76 3.00 4.08 3.99
C SER A 76 4.14 3.77 3.02
N ILE A 77 4.89 2.68 3.26
CA ILE A 77 5.96 2.23 2.36
C ILE A 77 5.39 1.87 0.99
N LEU A 78 4.34 1.06 0.93
CA LEU A 78 3.68 0.71 -0.33
C LEU A 78 3.18 1.95 -1.08
N PHE A 79 2.54 2.87 -0.37
CA PHE A 79 2.06 4.13 -0.92
C PHE A 79 3.19 4.96 -1.53
N ILE A 80 4.32 5.10 -0.82
CA ILE A 80 5.50 5.82 -1.32
C ILE A 80 6.07 5.14 -2.56
N VAL A 81 6.24 3.82 -2.53
CA VAL A 81 6.77 3.05 -3.67
C VAL A 81 5.87 3.21 -4.89
N ILE A 82 4.54 3.12 -4.74
CA ILE A 82 3.59 3.35 -5.85
C ILE A 82 3.70 4.79 -6.38
N ARG A 83 3.83 5.78 -5.50
CA ARG A 83 4.00 7.20 -5.89
C ARG A 83 5.28 7.44 -6.69
N LEU A 84 6.35 6.70 -6.45
CA LEU A 84 7.62 6.82 -7.19
C LEU A 84 7.47 6.44 -8.68
N TYR A 85 6.53 5.55 -9.02
CA TYR A 85 6.27 5.18 -10.42
C TYR A 85 5.58 6.31 -11.24
N ARG A 86 5.31 7.48 -10.65
CA ARG A 86 4.90 8.77 -11.28
C ARG A 86 3.92 8.66 -12.46
N ASN A 87 3.01 7.69 -12.44
CA ASN A 87 2.02 7.54 -13.50
C ASN A 87 0.81 8.45 -13.21
N LYS A 88 0.41 9.31 -14.16
CA LYS A 88 -0.75 10.23 -14.02
C LYS A 88 -2.09 9.52 -14.23
N THR A 89 -2.19 8.26 -13.83
CA THR A 89 -3.40 7.45 -14.01
C THR A 89 -4.44 7.77 -12.94
N VAL A 90 -5.71 7.54 -13.27
CA VAL A 90 -6.84 7.60 -12.33
C VAL A 90 -6.55 6.75 -11.09
N LEU A 91 -5.89 5.62 -11.28
CA LEU A 91 -5.53 4.67 -10.23
C LEU A 91 -4.64 5.28 -9.15
N ASN A 92 -3.72 6.18 -9.50
CA ASN A 92 -2.87 6.87 -8.52
C ASN A 92 -3.69 7.81 -7.61
N ARG A 93 -4.75 8.44 -8.14
CA ARG A 93 -5.67 9.25 -7.30
C ARG A 93 -6.47 8.37 -6.36
N LEU A 94 -6.94 7.21 -6.85
CA LEU A 94 -7.66 6.25 -6.03
C LEU A 94 -6.80 5.77 -4.86
N VAL A 95 -5.54 5.40 -5.11
CA VAL A 95 -4.56 5.01 -4.08
C VAL A 95 -4.33 6.14 -3.06
N LEU A 96 -4.24 7.40 -3.50
CA LEU A 96 -4.12 8.54 -2.59
C LEU A 96 -5.35 8.68 -1.68
N TYR A 97 -6.55 8.66 -2.26
CA TYR A 97 -7.79 8.82 -1.50
C TYR A 97 -8.02 7.67 -0.54
N SER A 98 -7.78 6.41 -0.95
CA SER A 98 -7.90 5.26 -0.08
C SER A 98 -6.89 5.31 1.07
N TYR A 99 -5.65 5.73 0.80
CA TYR A 99 -4.64 5.89 1.85
C TYR A 99 -5.05 6.96 2.88
N CYS A 100 -5.48 8.14 2.41
CA CYS A 100 -5.97 9.20 3.28
C CYS A 100 -7.19 8.76 4.10
N PHE A 101 -8.12 8.04 3.48
CA PHE A 101 -9.30 7.48 4.15
C PHE A 101 -8.89 6.52 5.28
N MET A 102 -8.00 5.57 5.02
CA MET A 102 -7.54 4.63 6.04
C MET A 102 -6.77 5.32 7.16
N GLY A 103 -5.96 6.34 6.84
CA GLY A 103 -5.27 7.15 7.84
C GLY A 103 -6.26 7.88 8.76
N ALA A 104 -7.28 8.52 8.20
CA ALA A 104 -8.33 9.19 8.98
C ALA A 104 -9.11 8.19 9.84
N ALA A 105 -9.53 7.05 9.28
CA ALA A 105 -10.22 5.99 10.01
C ALA A 105 -9.40 5.48 11.20
N THR A 106 -8.09 5.33 11.02
CA THR A 106 -7.16 4.91 12.08
C THR A 106 -7.14 5.92 13.23
N VAL A 107 -7.00 7.21 12.93
CA VAL A 107 -6.99 8.27 13.95
C VAL A 107 -8.30 8.30 14.73
N VAL A 108 -9.44 8.17 14.04
CA VAL A 108 -10.77 8.11 14.67
C VAL A 108 -10.87 6.91 15.61
N ILE A 109 -10.52 5.71 15.15
CA ILE A 109 -10.58 4.48 15.96
C ILE A 109 -9.68 4.59 17.19
N LEU A 110 -8.44 5.05 17.04
CA LEU A 110 -7.53 5.22 18.17
C LEU A 110 -8.06 6.23 19.20
N THR A 111 -8.71 7.30 18.74
CA THR A 111 -9.33 8.30 19.62
C THR A 111 -10.50 7.70 20.39
N VAL A 112 -11.36 6.92 19.73
CA VAL A 112 -12.47 6.19 20.37
C VAL A 112 -11.92 5.24 21.42
N ILE A 113 -10.93 4.41 21.08
CA ILE A 113 -10.31 3.48 22.03
C ILE A 113 -9.76 4.23 23.25
N LYS A 114 -9.04 5.33 23.04
CA LYS A 114 -8.50 6.15 24.14
C LYS A 114 -9.59 6.68 25.07
N MET A 115 -10.79 6.99 24.57
CA MET A 115 -11.91 7.41 25.41
C MET A 115 -12.48 6.27 26.27
N TYR A 116 -12.52 5.04 25.75
CA TYR A 116 -13.03 3.86 26.49
C TYR A 116 -12.10 3.37 27.60
N TYR A 117 -10.79 3.57 27.46
CA TYR A 117 -9.79 3.12 28.44
C TYR A 117 -9.35 4.23 29.42
N LYS A 118 -10.18 5.26 29.61
CA LYS A 118 -9.96 6.33 30.59
C LYS A 118 -10.50 5.91 31.96
#